data_AF-A0A5N5E4I1-F1
#
_entry.id   AF-A0A5N5E4I1-F1
#
_cell.length_a   1.000
_cell.length_b   1.000
_cell.length_c   1.000
_cell.angle_alpha   90.00
_cell.angle_beta   90.00
_cell.angle_gamma   90.00
#
_symmetry.space_group_name_H-M   'P 1'
#
loop_
_entity.id
_entity.type
_entity.pdbx_description
1 polymer ?
#
loop_
_entity_poly.entity_id
_entity_poly.type
_entity_poly.pdbx_seq_one_letter_code
_entity_poly.pdbx_strand_id
1 'polypeptide(L)'
;MRRRTGQIAVATAVSVGSLALTSCVTNTDVPTTFAATMTVTGQADQASAESGECIIGGNRVAPIDQINIFGDGGGGSARSILETKTIDQNPDGTGTCTYTSHFDAIPANQRSYNIFMDNGFAQQSFTSDELKNGATYVLHSSTPDRGTGNRRAGR
;
A
#
# COMPACT_ATOMS: atom_id res chain seq x y z
N MET A 1 22.92 61.85 -64.92
CA MET A 1 21.88 62.90 -64.83
C MET A 1 20.54 62.26 -64.43
N ARG A 2 19.77 62.99 -63.62
CA ARG A 2 18.33 62.84 -63.32
C ARG A 2 17.83 61.72 -62.40
N ARG A 3 17.47 62.20 -61.20
CA ARG A 3 16.46 61.74 -60.23
C ARG A 3 15.23 61.05 -60.86
N ARG A 4 14.62 60.11 -60.12
CA ARG A 4 13.26 60.31 -59.60
C ARG A 4 12.94 59.41 -58.40
N THR A 5 12.63 60.09 -57.32
CA THR A 5 11.93 59.68 -56.12
C THR A 5 10.52 59.20 -56.44
N GLY A 6 10.05 58.17 -55.73
CA GLY A 6 8.65 57.73 -55.65
C GLY A 6 8.55 56.60 -54.62
N GLN A 7 8.60 56.94 -53.33
CA GLN A 7 7.46 57.03 -52.41
C GLN A 7 6.75 55.70 -52.07
N ILE A 8 7.06 55.24 -50.85
CA ILE A 8 6.20 54.75 -49.75
C ILE A 8 5.12 53.69 -50.07
N ALA A 9 5.32 52.50 -49.50
CA ALA A 9 4.27 51.82 -48.74
C ALA A 9 4.91 51.03 -47.59
N VAL A 10 4.51 51.42 -46.37
CA VAL A 10 4.85 50.79 -45.10
C VAL A 10 4.04 49.50 -44.97
N ALA A 11 4.70 48.41 -44.62
CA ALA A 11 4.07 47.30 -43.94
C ALA A 11 5.07 46.72 -42.94
N THR A 12 5.10 47.31 -41.76
CA THR A 12 5.65 46.69 -40.55
C THR A 12 4.81 45.47 -40.22
N ALA A 13 5.27 44.28 -40.60
CA ALA A 13 4.90 43.06 -39.90
C ALA A 13 6.03 42.73 -38.93
N VAL A 14 5.97 43.34 -37.74
CA VAL A 14 6.61 42.76 -36.56
C VAL A 14 5.83 41.47 -36.30
N SER A 15 6.25 40.39 -36.92
CA SER A 15 5.90 39.06 -36.47
C SER A 15 6.58 38.92 -35.12
N VAL A 16 5.89 39.34 -34.07
CA VAL A 16 6.17 38.90 -32.71
C VAL A 16 6.20 37.39 -32.85
N GLY A 17 7.39 36.81 -32.78
CA GLY A 17 7.55 35.39 -32.72
C GLY A 17 6.63 34.95 -31.60
N SER A 18 5.54 34.28 -31.98
CA SER A 18 4.68 33.61 -31.04
C SER A 18 5.62 32.64 -30.35
N LEU A 19 6.15 33.05 -29.20
CA LEU A 19 6.63 32.14 -28.19
C LEU A 19 5.41 31.27 -27.95
N ALA A 20 5.38 30.14 -28.65
CA ALA A 20 4.61 29.00 -28.22
C ALA A 20 5.16 28.73 -26.83
N LEU A 21 4.54 29.33 -25.81
CA LEU A 21 4.53 28.77 -24.48
C LEU A 21 3.76 27.45 -24.62
N THR A 22 4.40 26.46 -25.22
CA THR A 22 4.29 25.10 -24.75
C THR A 22 4.71 25.20 -23.31
N SER A 23 3.75 25.44 -22.43
CA SER A 23 3.92 25.20 -21.01
C SER A 23 4.31 23.74 -20.92
N CYS A 24 5.62 23.51 -20.85
CA CYS A 24 6.16 22.28 -20.32
C CYS A 24 5.66 22.25 -18.88
N VAL A 25 4.46 21.70 -18.67
CA VAL A 25 4.10 21.19 -17.37
C VAL A 25 5.02 19.99 -17.18
N THR A 26 6.25 20.25 -16.73
CA THR A 26 7.01 19.25 -16.01
C THR A 26 6.24 19.00 -14.72
N ASN A 27 5.13 18.25 -14.80
CA ASN A 27 4.59 17.52 -13.67
C ASN A 27 5.59 16.39 -13.38
N THR A 28 6.77 16.79 -12.93
CA THR A 28 7.77 15.93 -12.29
C THR A 28 7.58 15.97 -10.78
N ASP A 29 6.37 16.28 -10.30
CA ASP A 29 6.02 16.04 -8.91
C ASP A 29 5.84 14.53 -8.79
N VAL A 30 6.95 13.83 -8.57
CA VAL A 30 6.89 12.45 -8.08
C VAL A 30 6.05 12.54 -6.80
N PRO A 31 4.89 11.85 -6.73
CA PRO A 31 4.05 11.94 -5.56
C PRO A 31 4.91 11.64 -4.34
N THR A 32 4.85 12.50 -3.32
CA THR A 32 5.67 12.31 -2.12
C THR A 32 5.38 10.92 -1.56
N THR A 33 6.43 10.14 -1.30
CA THR A 33 6.32 8.80 -0.71
C THR A 33 7.21 8.69 0.52
N PHE A 34 6.96 7.67 1.33
CA PHE A 34 7.84 7.28 2.43
C PHE A 34 7.98 5.76 2.47
N ALA A 35 9.13 5.29 2.95
CA ALA A 35 9.35 3.88 3.22
C ALA A 35 8.85 3.52 4.62
N ALA A 36 8.37 2.29 4.80
CA ALA A 36 7.97 1.77 6.10
C ALA A 36 8.21 0.26 6.18
N THR A 37 8.49 -0.22 7.39
CA THR A 37 8.49 -1.65 7.71
C THR A 37 7.34 -1.92 8.66
N MET A 38 6.55 -2.94 8.37
CA MET A 38 5.43 -3.33 9.21
C MET A 38 5.66 -4.74 9.76
N THR A 39 5.26 -4.95 11.01
CA THR A 39 5.18 -6.29 11.60
C THR A 39 3.77 -6.83 11.35
N VAL A 40 3.66 -8.08 10.92
CA VAL A 40 2.39 -8.78 10.75
C VAL A 40 2.38 -9.96 11.71
N THR A 41 1.39 -10.05 12.59
CA THR A 41 1.40 -11.09 13.64
C THR A 41 0.04 -11.67 13.92
N GLY A 42 -0.03 -12.94 14.30
CA GLY A 42 -1.28 -13.57 14.70
C GLY A 42 -1.09 -14.85 15.50
N GLN A 43 -2.15 -15.22 16.23
CA GLN A 43 -2.26 -16.52 16.90
C GLN A 43 -2.83 -17.53 15.92
N ALA A 44 -2.12 -18.62 15.71
CA ALA A 44 -2.43 -19.62 14.71
C ALA A 44 -3.00 -20.89 15.33
N ASP A 45 -4.08 -21.38 14.71
CA ASP A 45 -4.66 -22.68 14.97
C ASP A 45 -3.70 -23.80 14.53
N GLN A 46 -2.91 -23.53 13.49
CA GLN A 46 -1.82 -24.38 13.02
C GLN A 46 -0.65 -23.51 12.58
N ALA A 47 0.56 -23.81 13.07
CA ALA A 47 1.80 -23.15 12.71
C ALA A 47 2.83 -24.19 12.26
N SER A 48 3.59 -23.86 11.22
CA SER A 48 4.69 -24.69 10.72
C SER A 48 5.96 -23.87 10.65
N ALA A 49 6.88 -24.12 11.58
CA ALA A 49 8.18 -23.45 11.58
C ALA A 49 9.07 -23.85 10.39
N GLU A 50 8.85 -25.04 9.82
CA GLU A 50 9.58 -25.54 8.65
C GLU A 50 9.22 -24.77 7.38
N SER A 51 7.92 -24.57 7.13
CA SER A 51 7.44 -23.89 5.91
C SER A 51 7.25 -22.39 6.09
N GLY A 52 7.23 -21.90 7.34
CA GLY A 52 6.92 -20.51 7.63
C GLY A 52 5.43 -20.18 7.54
N GLU A 53 4.55 -21.17 7.38
CA GLU A 53 3.12 -20.99 7.12
C GLU A 53 2.27 -21.13 8.38
N CYS A 54 1.15 -20.43 8.41
CA CYS A 54 0.17 -20.52 9.48
C CYS A 54 -1.28 -20.50 9.00
N ILE A 55 -2.15 -21.15 9.76
CA ILE A 55 -3.60 -21.11 9.61
C ILE A 55 -4.19 -20.37 10.80
N ILE A 56 -4.93 -19.28 10.55
CA ILE A 56 -5.50 -18.40 11.58
C ILE A 56 -6.98 -18.19 11.27
N GLY A 57 -7.86 -18.68 12.14
CA GLY A 57 -9.31 -18.61 11.96
C GLY A 57 -9.76 -19.22 10.62
N GLY A 58 -9.10 -20.31 10.22
CA GLY A 58 -9.31 -21.02 8.95
C GLY A 58 -8.63 -20.42 7.72
N ASN A 59 -7.97 -19.27 7.82
CA ASN A 59 -7.29 -18.63 6.69
C ASN A 59 -5.79 -18.92 6.70
N ARG A 60 -5.21 -19.25 5.55
CA ARG A 60 -3.77 -19.44 5.40
C ARG A 60 -3.05 -18.09 5.24
N VAL A 61 -1.92 -17.97 5.92
CA VAL A 61 -0.91 -16.93 5.72
C VAL A 61 0.46 -17.59 5.61
N ALA A 62 1.28 -17.09 4.70
CA ALA A 62 2.61 -17.61 4.42
C ALA A 62 3.55 -16.51 3.93
N PRO A 63 4.86 -16.81 3.84
CA PRO A 63 5.81 -15.94 3.16
C PRO A 63 5.40 -15.79 1.69
N ILE A 64 5.77 -14.67 1.07
CA ILE A 64 5.42 -14.32 -0.33
C ILE A 64 3.96 -13.91 -0.51
N ASP A 65 3.07 -14.17 0.46
CA ASP A 65 1.72 -13.60 0.45
C ASP A 65 1.79 -12.07 0.40
N GLN A 66 0.83 -11.45 -0.28
CA GLN A 66 0.82 -10.01 -0.50
C GLN A 66 0.02 -9.30 0.61
N ILE A 67 0.56 -8.19 1.07
CA ILE A 67 -0.15 -7.23 1.93
C ILE A 67 -0.26 -5.89 1.19
N ASN A 68 -1.46 -5.32 1.25
CA ASN A 68 -1.82 -4.13 0.50
C ASN A 68 -2.10 -2.96 1.44
N ILE A 69 -1.68 -1.77 1.03
CA ILE A 69 -1.97 -0.51 1.68
C ILE A 69 -2.70 0.39 0.68
N PHE A 70 -3.83 0.96 1.09
CA PHE A 70 -4.57 1.96 0.34
C PHE A 70 -4.78 3.22 1.18
N GLY A 71 -4.51 4.38 0.60
CA GLY A 71 -4.92 5.64 1.19
C GLY A 71 -6.44 5.75 1.25
N ASP A 72 -6.97 6.32 2.33
CA ASP A 72 -8.42 6.53 2.57
C ASP A 72 -9.12 7.25 1.39
N GLY A 73 -8.40 8.11 0.67
CA GLY A 73 -8.89 8.83 -0.50
C GLY A 73 -8.85 8.05 -1.83
N GLY A 74 -8.43 6.78 -1.82
CA GLY A 74 -8.32 5.93 -3.02
C GLY A 74 -7.23 6.35 -4.02
N GLY A 75 -6.54 7.47 -3.77
CA GLY A 75 -5.58 8.09 -4.70
C GLY A 75 -4.19 7.45 -4.72
N GLY A 76 -3.90 6.50 -3.81
CA GLY A 76 -2.58 5.87 -3.74
C GLY A 76 -2.63 4.52 -3.05
N SER A 77 -1.89 3.57 -3.60
CA SER A 77 -1.69 2.25 -3.00
C SER A 77 -0.23 1.85 -3.01
N ALA A 78 0.12 0.96 -2.09
CA ALA A 78 1.39 0.28 -2.04
C ALA A 78 1.15 -1.20 -1.73
N ARG A 79 2.07 -2.04 -2.16
CA ARG A 79 2.03 -3.48 -1.91
C ARG A 79 3.42 -3.98 -1.58
N SER A 80 3.47 -5.01 -0.77
CA SER A 80 4.69 -5.72 -0.43
C SER A 80 4.35 -7.20 -0.21
N ILE A 81 5.38 -8.03 -0.27
CA ILE A 81 5.29 -9.43 0.14
C ILE A 81 5.59 -9.55 1.64
N LEU A 82 5.11 -10.63 2.25
CA LEU A 82 5.50 -11.05 3.59
C LEU A 82 6.82 -11.82 3.56
N GLU A 83 7.65 -11.55 4.55
CA GLU A 83 8.86 -12.29 4.87
C GLU A 83 8.72 -12.91 6.26
N THR A 84 9.14 -14.17 6.43
CA THR A 84 9.11 -14.80 7.75
C THR A 84 10.07 -14.10 8.69
N LYS A 85 9.58 -13.68 9.85
CA LYS A 85 10.43 -13.25 10.95
C LYS A 85 10.61 -14.36 11.98
N THR A 86 9.52 -14.87 12.51
CA THR A 86 9.54 -15.93 13.55
C THR A 86 8.23 -16.70 13.52
N ILE A 87 8.33 -18.03 13.63
CA ILE A 87 7.17 -18.90 13.85
C ILE A 87 7.42 -19.68 15.14
N ASP A 88 6.72 -19.30 16.19
CA ASP A 88 6.77 -19.95 17.49
C ASP A 88 5.73 -21.06 17.51
N GLN A 89 6.15 -22.27 17.11
CA GLN A 89 5.29 -23.45 17.05
C GLN A 89 5.29 -24.21 18.38
N ASN A 90 4.10 -24.44 18.92
CA ASN A 90 3.86 -25.27 20.11
C ASN A 90 3.84 -26.77 19.74
N PRO A 91 4.08 -27.67 20.71
CA PRO A 91 4.02 -29.12 20.47
C PRO A 91 2.66 -29.65 19.98
N ASP A 92 1.58 -28.93 20.24
CA ASP A 92 0.23 -29.27 19.79
C ASP A 92 -0.08 -28.78 18.37
N GLY A 93 0.88 -28.12 17.71
CA GLY A 93 0.77 -27.57 16.37
C GLY A 93 0.23 -26.14 16.31
N THR A 94 -0.27 -25.57 17.41
CA THR A 94 -0.66 -24.14 17.48
C THR A 94 0.58 -23.25 17.53
N GLY A 95 0.42 -21.93 17.45
CA GLY A 95 1.58 -21.06 17.63
C GLY A 95 1.34 -19.58 17.43
N THR A 96 2.40 -18.80 17.55
CA THR A 96 2.42 -17.39 17.14
C THR A 96 3.24 -17.24 15.87
N CYS A 97 2.68 -16.55 14.89
CA CYS A 97 3.33 -16.31 13.62
C CYS A 97 3.62 -14.84 13.47
N THR A 98 4.87 -14.51 13.19
CA THR A 98 5.32 -13.14 12.97
C THR A 98 6.05 -13.04 11.64
N TYR A 99 5.60 -12.09 10.83
CA TYR A 99 6.16 -11.75 9.52
C TYR A 99 6.55 -10.28 9.50
N THR A 100 7.38 -9.92 8.54
CA THR A 100 7.72 -8.54 8.21
C THR A 100 7.31 -8.22 6.78
N SER A 101 6.99 -6.96 6.54
CA SER A 101 6.70 -6.46 5.21
C SER A 101 7.41 -5.12 5.02
N HIS A 102 8.12 -4.98 3.91
CA HIS A 102 8.92 -3.80 3.60
C HIS A 102 8.32 -3.04 2.41
N PHE A 103 7.85 -1.83 2.68
CA PHE A 103 7.32 -0.95 1.64
C PHE A 103 8.35 0.13 1.33
N ASP A 104 8.83 0.15 0.10
CA ASP A 104 9.80 1.16 -0.35
C ASP A 104 9.14 2.53 -0.59
N ALA A 105 7.87 2.52 -1.02
CA ALA A 105 7.17 3.72 -1.48
C ALA A 105 5.67 3.67 -1.14
N ILE A 106 5.31 4.14 0.05
CA ILE A 106 3.91 4.39 0.45
C ILE A 106 3.55 5.83 0.07
N PRO A 107 2.43 6.07 -0.66
CA PRO A 107 1.95 7.42 -0.95
C PRO A 107 1.76 8.24 0.32
N ALA A 108 2.42 9.39 0.42
CA ALA A 108 2.29 10.28 1.57
C ALA A 108 0.96 11.07 1.52
N ASN A 109 0.75 11.89 2.54
CA ASN A 109 -0.36 12.85 2.63
C ASN A 109 -1.76 12.25 2.57
N GLN A 110 -1.91 10.97 2.92
CA GLN A 110 -3.23 10.37 3.15
C GLN A 110 -3.66 10.62 4.59
N ARG A 111 -4.96 10.80 4.80
CA ARG A 111 -5.54 10.97 6.14
C ARG A 111 -5.33 9.72 7.01
N SER A 112 -5.49 8.55 6.39
CA SER A 112 -5.24 7.24 6.97
C SER A 112 -4.95 6.24 5.85
N TYR A 113 -4.46 5.08 6.26
CA TYR A 113 -4.03 3.98 5.41
C TYR A 113 -4.77 2.73 5.82
N ASN A 114 -5.55 2.18 4.91
CA ASN A 114 -6.26 0.92 5.07
C ASN A 114 -5.36 -0.22 4.59
N ILE A 115 -5.10 -1.16 5.49
CA ILE A 115 -4.21 -2.29 5.29
C ILE A 115 -5.04 -3.56 5.32
N PHE A 116 -4.85 -4.41 4.31
CA PHE A 116 -5.49 -5.72 4.27
C PHE A 116 -4.65 -6.73 3.50
N MET A 117 -4.99 -7.99 3.72
CA MET A 117 -4.52 -9.12 2.92
C MET A 117 -5.72 -9.76 2.22
N ASP A 118 -5.53 -10.23 0.99
CA ASP A 118 -6.61 -10.81 0.18
C ASP A 118 -7.14 -12.15 0.74
N ASN A 119 -6.46 -12.73 1.73
CA ASN A 119 -6.74 -14.04 2.31
C ASN A 119 -7.81 -14.03 3.43
N GLY A 120 -8.74 -13.07 3.42
CA GLY A 120 -9.87 -13.05 4.36
C GLY A 120 -9.54 -12.53 5.76
N PHE A 121 -8.46 -11.80 5.94
CA PHE A 121 -8.10 -11.13 7.20
C PHE A 121 -8.73 -9.74 7.32
N ALA A 122 -9.07 -9.35 8.55
CA ALA A 122 -9.76 -8.10 8.81
C ALA A 122 -8.89 -6.89 8.42
N GLN A 123 -9.49 -5.94 7.72
CA GLN A 123 -8.82 -4.69 7.39
C GLN A 123 -8.53 -3.88 8.67
N GLN A 124 -7.38 -3.21 8.71
CA GLN A 124 -7.00 -2.28 9.78
C GLN A 124 -6.57 -0.94 9.21
N SER A 125 -6.79 0.14 9.96
CA SER A 125 -6.45 1.50 9.54
C SER A 125 -5.33 2.05 10.41
N PHE A 126 -4.34 2.67 9.77
CA PHE A 126 -3.19 3.29 10.42
C PHE A 126 -2.96 4.71 9.89
N THR A 127 -2.25 5.51 10.67
CA THR A 127 -1.74 6.83 10.28
C THR A 127 -0.35 6.72 9.66
N SER A 128 0.08 7.77 8.97
CA SER A 128 1.44 7.88 8.43
C SER A 128 2.50 7.70 9.52
N ASP A 129 2.26 8.24 10.70
CA ASP A 129 3.21 8.21 11.81
C ASP A 129 3.31 6.82 12.42
N GLU A 130 2.19 6.10 12.57
CA GLU A 130 2.23 4.70 13.01
C GLU A 130 3.00 3.82 12.02
N LEU A 131 2.79 4.01 10.71
CA LEU A 131 3.52 3.28 9.68
C LEU A 131 5.02 3.57 9.73
N LYS A 132 5.43 4.83 9.84
CA LYS A 132 6.85 5.23 9.95
C LYS A 132 7.51 4.71 11.23
N ASN A 133 6.75 4.51 12.30
CA ASN A 133 7.24 4.01 13.58
C ASN A 133 7.18 2.48 13.71
N GLY A 134 6.86 1.75 12.64
CA GLY A 134 6.84 0.29 12.66
C GLY A 134 5.52 -0.30 13.14
N ALA A 135 4.42 0.09 12.49
CA ALA A 135 3.08 -0.43 12.77
C ALA A 135 3.04 -1.97 12.86
N THR A 136 2.07 -2.48 13.62
CA THR A 136 1.79 -3.92 13.72
C THR A 136 0.39 -4.21 13.22
N TYR A 137 0.28 -5.00 12.16
CA TYR A 137 -0.98 -5.52 11.63
C TYR A 137 -1.29 -6.87 12.27
N VAL A 138 -2.38 -6.95 13.02
CA VAL A 138 -2.76 -8.17 13.74
C VAL A 138 -3.69 -9.03 12.87
N LEU A 139 -3.30 -10.26 12.57
CA LEU A 139 -4.08 -11.19 11.77
C LEU A 139 -5.28 -11.70 12.57
N HIS A 140 -6.46 -11.19 12.23
CA HIS A 140 -7.74 -11.68 12.71
C HIS A 140 -8.59 -12.09 11.50
N SER A 141 -9.20 -13.28 11.55
CA SER A 141 -10.13 -13.71 10.51
C SER A 141 -11.31 -12.75 10.43
N SER A 142 -11.70 -12.36 9.20
CA SER A 142 -12.85 -11.47 8.98
C SER A 142 -14.18 -12.17 9.22
N THR A 143 -14.19 -13.51 9.18
CA THR A 143 -15.39 -14.28 9.52
C THR A 143 -15.43 -14.51 11.02
N PRO A 144 -16.54 -14.18 11.71
CA PRO A 144 -16.70 -14.56 13.10
C PRO A 144 -16.58 -16.08 13.20
N ASP A 145 -15.79 -16.53 14.17
CA ASP A 145 -15.59 -17.93 14.50
C ASP A 145 -16.97 -18.59 14.56
N ARG A 146 -17.26 -19.51 13.63
CA ARG A 146 -18.43 -20.38 13.74
C ARG A 146 -18.11 -21.38 14.84
N GLY A 147 -18.13 -20.89 16.08
CA GLY A 147 -18.07 -21.68 17.27
C GLY A 147 -19.09 -22.79 17.13
N THR A 148 -18.60 -24.02 17.21
CA THR A 148 -19.37 -25.24 17.38
C THR A 148 -20.40 -25.05 18.50
N GLY A 149 -21.61 -24.65 18.11
CA GLY A 149 -22.80 -24.67 18.94
C GLY A 149 -23.24 -26.11 19.14
N ASN A 150 -22.46 -26.89 19.90
CA ASN A 150 -22.86 -28.21 20.35
C ASN A 150 -22.77 -28.30 21.87
N ARG A 151 -23.74 -27.67 22.56
CA ARG A 151 -24.10 -28.04 23.94
C ARG A 151 -25.60 -27.86 24.16
N ARG A 152 -26.22 -28.99 24.52
CA ARG A 152 -27.48 -29.21 25.25
C ARG A 152 -28.79 -29.10 24.46
N ALA A 153 -29.24 -30.26 24.00
CA ALA A 153 -30.60 -30.70 24.29
C ALA A 153 -30.53 -32.14 24.83
N GLY A 154 -30.39 -32.24 26.15
CA GLY A 154 -30.62 -33.45 26.90
C GLY A 154 -31.80 -33.19 27.83
N ARG A 155 -33.00 -33.59 27.41
CA ARG A 155 -34.03 -34.31 28.18
C ARG A 155 -35.28 -34.47 27.33
#